data_AF-A0A662ICU4-F1
#
_entry.id   AF-A0A662ICU4-F1
#
_cell.length_a   1.000
_cell.length_b   1.000
_cell.length_c   1.000
_cell.angle_alpha   90.00
_cell.angle_beta   90.00
_cell.angle_gamma   90.00
#
_symmetry.space_group_name_H-M   'P 1'
#
loop_
_entity.id
_entity.type
_entity.pdbx_description
1 polymer ?
#
loop_
_entity_poly.entity_id
_entity_poly.type
_entity_poly.pdbx_seq_one_letter_code
_entity_poly.pdbx_strand_id
1 'polypeptide(L)'
;MVPYLRDYGEPRDLLSYVFLTQLVQAEALKTAIEHCRRRKFLCGGALYWSFNAPWPNACWETVDYYGRPKMGYYFAKRAFAPVLVSPLRRGDEIEVWVVNDELRMVRGVLKVSVVDVERGEVIGEREASISVEPNSSSLVARYKLRDLGVEDPEAVVLCFRLEHDGGESRNVLLLARHRDVRFSTTSLELEVVEARREGDDAIIEVEVGSERYARLAFIDVAEDYVAVASDNFFDLLPGERRRITLRVKKPGKTVTVIAAAYNAPTPVRRVVEL
;
A
#
# COMPACT_ATOMS: atom_id res chain seq x y z
N MET A 1 1.33 21.31 -15.86
CA MET A 1 1.61 20.14 -14.99
C MET A 1 1.15 20.50 -13.58
N VAL A 2 0.44 19.61 -12.90
CA VAL A 2 -0.09 19.90 -11.56
C VAL A 2 1.08 20.08 -10.57
N PRO A 3 1.18 21.19 -9.82
CA PRO A 3 2.42 21.57 -9.12
C PRO A 3 2.96 20.50 -8.17
N TYR A 4 2.08 19.82 -7.43
CA TYR A 4 2.44 18.80 -6.44
C TYR A 4 2.95 17.49 -7.06
N LEU A 5 2.70 17.24 -8.36
CA LEU A 5 3.14 16.01 -9.02
C LEU A 5 4.66 15.90 -9.04
N ARG A 6 5.34 17.05 -9.08
CA ARG A 6 6.80 17.15 -9.10
C ARG A 6 7.45 16.49 -7.88
N ASP A 7 6.78 16.46 -6.73
CA ASP A 7 7.31 15.82 -5.51
C ASP A 7 7.24 14.29 -5.55
N TYR A 8 6.52 13.73 -6.54
CA TYR A 8 6.37 12.29 -6.74
C TYR A 8 7.19 11.74 -7.90
N GLY A 9 7.36 12.54 -8.95
CA GLY A 9 8.19 12.22 -10.09
C GLY A 9 7.84 13.07 -11.31
N GLU A 10 8.51 12.81 -12.42
CA GLU A 10 8.20 13.42 -13.71
C GLU A 10 7.53 12.39 -14.63
N PRO A 11 6.25 12.57 -15.01
CA PRO A 11 5.58 11.68 -15.93
C PRO A 11 6.20 11.78 -17.32
N ARG A 12 6.52 10.64 -17.93
CA ARG A 12 7.14 10.54 -19.26
C ARG A 12 6.11 10.31 -20.37
N ASP A 13 4.95 9.80 -20.00
CA ASP A 13 3.84 9.42 -20.87
C ASP A 13 2.50 9.51 -20.12
N LEU A 14 1.40 9.20 -20.82
CA LEU A 14 0.07 9.25 -20.22
C LEU A 14 -0.10 8.24 -19.07
N LEU A 15 0.48 7.03 -19.19
CA LEU A 15 0.33 5.99 -18.17
C LEU A 15 1.05 6.36 -16.87
N SER A 16 2.26 6.89 -16.96
CA SER A 16 3.00 7.44 -15.83
C SER A 16 2.33 8.67 -15.23
N TYR A 17 1.69 9.52 -16.04
CA TYR A 17 0.84 10.61 -15.53
C TYR A 17 -0.35 10.08 -14.72
N VAL A 18 -1.07 9.07 -15.22
CA VAL A 18 -2.19 8.43 -14.51
C VAL A 18 -1.70 7.78 -13.21
N PHE A 19 -0.59 7.05 -13.26
CA PHE A 19 -0.01 6.41 -12.07
C PHE A 19 0.36 7.44 -10.99
N LEU A 20 1.13 8.46 -11.36
CA LEU A 20 1.60 9.47 -10.39
C LEU A 20 0.46 10.29 -9.81
N THR A 21 -0.55 10.64 -10.61
CA THR A 21 -1.73 11.37 -10.11
C THR A 21 -2.55 10.54 -9.13
N GLN A 22 -2.73 9.23 -9.40
CA GLN A 22 -3.37 8.31 -8.44
C GLN A 22 -2.52 8.12 -7.18
N LEU A 23 -1.19 8.08 -7.29
CA LEU A 23 -0.30 8.00 -6.13
C LEU A 23 -0.43 9.22 -5.22
N VAL A 24 -0.47 10.43 -5.80
CA VAL A 24 -0.69 11.64 -5.00
C VAL A 24 -2.02 11.58 -4.26
N GLN A 25 -3.10 11.20 -4.97
CA GLN A 25 -4.43 11.06 -4.35
C GLN A 25 -4.37 10.05 -3.18
N ALA A 26 -3.73 8.90 -3.39
CA ALA A 26 -3.65 7.83 -2.42
C ALA A 26 -2.88 8.23 -1.15
N GLU A 27 -1.71 8.86 -1.30
CA GLU A 27 -0.89 9.34 -0.18
C GLU A 27 -1.57 10.49 0.57
N ALA A 28 -2.26 11.39 -0.14
CA ALA A 28 -3.02 12.48 0.47
C ALA A 28 -4.19 11.95 1.31
N LEU A 29 -4.97 11.01 0.77
CA LEU A 29 -6.07 10.36 1.49
C LEU A 29 -5.56 9.60 2.71
N LYS A 30 -4.54 8.75 2.55
CA LYS A 30 -3.89 8.03 3.64
C LYS A 30 -3.46 9.00 4.74
N THR A 31 -2.70 10.04 4.40
CA THR A 31 -2.18 11.02 5.37
C THR A 31 -3.30 11.69 6.16
N ALA A 32 -4.37 12.12 5.49
CA ALA A 32 -5.51 12.79 6.12
C ALA A 32 -6.30 11.83 7.03
N ILE A 33 -6.65 10.64 6.53
CA ILE A 33 -7.41 9.63 7.29
C ILE A 33 -6.63 9.21 8.53
N GLU A 34 -5.36 8.86 8.38
CA GLU A 34 -4.51 8.45 9.49
C GLU A 34 -4.36 9.55 10.53
N HIS A 35 -4.20 10.81 10.11
CA HIS A 35 -4.13 11.95 11.03
C HIS A 35 -5.41 12.14 11.85
N CYS A 36 -6.57 12.05 11.21
CA CYS A 36 -7.86 12.09 11.91
C CYS A 36 -7.96 10.95 12.93
N ARG A 37 -7.59 9.72 12.53
CA ARG A 37 -7.70 8.53 13.41
C ARG A 37 -6.72 8.56 14.58
N ARG A 38 -5.47 9.03 14.40
CA ARG A 38 -4.52 9.26 15.51
C ARG A 38 -5.04 10.25 16.55
N ARG A 39 -5.95 11.15 16.16
CA ARG A 39 -6.55 12.17 17.02
C ARG A 39 -7.88 11.74 17.64
N LYS A 40 -8.24 10.46 17.60
CA LYS A 40 -9.42 9.94 18.29
C LYS A 40 -9.36 10.30 19.80
N PHE A 41 -10.38 10.87 20.44
CA PHE A 41 -11.69 11.33 19.96
C PHE A 41 -11.78 12.85 19.72
N LEU A 42 -10.64 13.58 19.72
CA LEU A 42 -10.62 15.00 19.29
C LEU A 42 -11.11 15.16 17.85
N CYS A 43 -10.85 14.16 16.99
CA CYS A 43 -11.50 13.99 15.71
C CYS A 43 -12.38 12.73 15.75
N GLY A 44 -13.70 12.89 15.57
CA GLY A 44 -14.69 11.81 15.68
C GLY A 44 -14.96 11.05 14.38
N GLY A 45 -14.35 11.43 13.25
CA GLY A 45 -14.58 10.77 11.98
C GLY A 45 -13.82 11.40 10.81
N ALA A 46 -13.66 10.62 9.74
CA ALA A 46 -13.06 11.07 8.48
C ALA A 46 -13.92 10.56 7.31
N LEU A 47 -14.48 11.49 6.54
CA LEU A 47 -15.21 11.22 5.30
C LEU A 47 -14.45 11.89 4.17
N TYR A 48 -13.95 11.12 3.21
CA TYR A 48 -13.22 11.68 2.08
C TYR A 48 -14.14 11.94 0.89
N TRP A 49 -13.82 12.98 0.12
CA TRP A 49 -14.47 13.26 -1.16
C TRP A 49 -13.57 12.71 -2.29
N SER A 50 -14.02 11.79 -3.14
CA SER A 50 -15.31 11.07 -3.14
C SER A 50 -15.12 9.57 -3.36
N PHE A 51 -16.18 8.78 -3.17
CA PHE A 51 -16.11 7.33 -3.35
C PHE A 51 -16.23 6.91 -4.83
N ASN A 52 -17.29 7.36 -5.53
CA ASN A 52 -17.64 6.91 -6.88
C ASN A 52 -17.80 8.06 -7.90
N ALA A 53 -17.80 7.72 -9.18
CA ALA A 53 -18.07 8.65 -10.29
C ALA A 53 -19.42 8.38 -11.00
N PRO A 54 -20.14 9.43 -11.45
CA PRO A 54 -21.39 9.26 -12.20
C PRO A 54 -21.21 9.02 -13.71
N TRP A 55 -20.01 9.22 -14.25
CA TRP A 55 -19.65 9.00 -15.66
C TRP A 55 -18.11 8.88 -15.77
N PRO A 56 -17.55 8.36 -16.89
CA PRO A 56 -16.10 8.30 -17.08
C PRO A 56 -15.47 9.70 -17.07
N ASN A 57 -14.66 9.99 -16.06
CA ASN A 57 -14.06 11.31 -15.88
C ASN A 57 -12.71 11.22 -15.17
N ALA A 58 -12.07 12.38 -14.97
CA ALA A 58 -10.89 12.54 -14.12
C ALA A 58 -11.24 13.41 -12.92
N CYS A 59 -11.65 12.77 -11.82
CA CYS A 59 -12.14 13.44 -10.62
C CYS A 59 -11.65 12.73 -9.34
N TRP A 60 -12.15 13.12 -8.16
CA TRP A 60 -11.65 12.72 -6.83
C TRP A 60 -12.08 11.32 -6.37
N GLU A 61 -12.84 10.58 -7.18
CA GLU A 61 -13.33 9.25 -6.82
C GLU A 61 -12.19 8.25 -6.63
N THR A 62 -12.35 7.35 -5.65
CA THR A 62 -11.45 6.21 -5.44
C THR A 62 -11.92 4.96 -6.18
N VAL A 63 -13.16 4.92 -6.64
CA VAL A 63 -13.72 3.88 -7.52
C VAL A 63 -14.29 4.56 -8.77
N ASP A 64 -13.82 4.15 -9.95
CA ASP A 64 -14.27 4.77 -11.20
C ASP A 64 -15.72 4.39 -11.58
N TYR A 65 -16.20 4.98 -12.68
CA TYR A 65 -17.56 4.75 -13.18
C TYR A 65 -17.86 3.28 -13.51
N TYR A 66 -16.87 2.51 -13.95
CA TYR A 66 -17.02 1.10 -14.28
C TYR A 66 -16.89 0.18 -13.05
N GLY A 67 -16.63 0.76 -11.87
CA GLY A 67 -16.44 0.03 -10.63
C GLY A 67 -15.01 -0.50 -10.45
N ARG A 68 -14.01 0.06 -11.14
CA ARG A 68 -12.60 -0.27 -10.93
C ARG A 68 -12.05 0.52 -9.74
N PRO A 69 -11.51 -0.13 -8.71
CA PRO A 69 -10.86 0.57 -7.61
C PRO A 69 -9.51 1.16 -8.05
N LYS A 70 -9.31 2.45 -7.78
CA LYS A 70 -8.05 3.18 -8.00
C LYS A 70 -7.08 2.95 -6.84
N MET A 71 -5.83 3.41 -6.98
CA MET A 71 -4.83 3.35 -5.91
C MET A 71 -5.34 3.94 -4.58
N GLY A 72 -6.07 5.06 -4.65
CA GLY A 72 -6.66 5.70 -3.48
C GLY A 72 -7.65 4.81 -2.70
N TYR A 73 -8.35 3.89 -3.36
CA TYR A 73 -9.25 2.94 -2.69
C TYR A 73 -8.47 1.99 -1.78
N TYR A 74 -7.38 1.40 -2.29
CA TYR A 74 -6.57 0.44 -1.53
C TYR A 74 -5.84 1.11 -0.36
N PHE A 75 -5.37 2.34 -0.55
CA PHE A 75 -4.78 3.14 0.53
C PHE A 75 -5.82 3.52 1.60
N ALA A 76 -7.02 3.95 1.19
CA ALA A 76 -8.11 4.23 2.12
C ALA A 76 -8.57 2.97 2.85
N LYS A 77 -8.66 1.82 2.17
CA LYS A 77 -8.98 0.51 2.77
C LYS A 77 -8.01 0.16 3.90
N ARG A 78 -6.71 0.34 3.68
CA ARG A 78 -5.67 0.13 4.70
C ARG A 78 -5.75 1.17 5.82
N ALA A 79 -5.94 2.45 5.50
CA ALA A 79 -6.05 3.53 6.48
C ALA A 79 -7.31 3.45 7.35
N PHE A 80 -8.38 2.79 6.88
CA PHE A 80 -9.61 2.53 7.64
C PHE A 80 -9.65 1.13 8.28
N ALA A 81 -8.58 0.34 8.23
CA ALA A 81 -8.54 -0.96 8.89
C ALA A 81 -8.87 -0.83 10.40
N PRO A 82 -9.65 -1.76 10.99
CA PRO A 82 -10.06 -1.66 12.40
C PRO A 82 -8.88 -1.46 13.35
N VAL A 83 -7.76 -2.14 13.08
CA VAL A 83 -6.47 -1.91 13.74
C VAL A 83 -5.49 -1.30 12.73
N LEU A 84 -4.95 -0.15 13.07
CA LEU A 84 -4.05 0.62 12.20
C LEU A 84 -2.76 0.98 12.93
N VAL A 85 -1.61 0.53 12.42
CA VAL A 85 -0.32 1.15 12.74
C VAL A 85 -0.10 2.37 11.85
N SER A 86 0.21 3.52 12.46
CA SER A 86 0.32 4.81 11.79
C SER A 86 1.55 5.58 12.28
N PRO A 87 2.67 5.52 11.53
CA PRO A 87 3.86 6.28 11.85
C PRO A 87 3.68 7.76 11.48
N LEU A 88 4.21 8.65 12.32
CA LEU A 88 4.24 10.09 12.10
C LEU A 88 5.65 10.61 12.36
N ARG A 89 6.27 11.20 11.35
CA ARG A 89 7.56 11.87 11.51
C ARG A 89 7.38 13.30 12.02
N ARG A 90 8.16 13.67 13.04
CA ARG A 90 8.31 15.03 13.56
C ARG A 90 9.80 15.36 13.66
N GLY A 91 10.34 16.03 12.65
CA GLY A 91 11.77 16.33 12.59
C GLY A 91 12.61 15.06 12.48
N ASP A 92 13.45 14.79 13.50
CA ASP A 92 14.29 13.60 13.62
C ASP A 92 13.66 12.46 14.43
N GLU A 93 12.45 12.66 14.94
CA GLU A 93 11.69 11.68 15.70
C GLU A 93 10.56 11.06 14.87
N ILE A 94 10.31 9.78 15.11
CA ILE A 94 9.19 9.03 14.58
C ILE A 94 8.32 8.60 15.76
N GLU A 95 7.10 9.08 15.76
CA GLU A 95 6.03 8.63 16.63
C GLU A 95 5.31 7.45 15.96
N VAL A 96 5.19 6.31 16.63
CA VAL A 96 4.39 5.19 16.14
C VAL A 96 3.09 5.12 16.93
N TRP A 97 1.99 5.46 16.26
CA TRP A 97 0.66 5.36 16.81
C TRP A 97 0.01 4.06 16.39
N VAL A 98 -0.82 3.50 17.27
CA VAL A 98 -1.73 2.42 16.93
C VAL A 98 -3.15 2.86 17.26
N VAL A 99 -4.04 2.76 16.27
CA VAL A 99 -5.47 3.00 16.41
C VAL A 99 -6.16 1.64 16.51
N ASN A 100 -7.00 1.49 17.52
CA ASN A 100 -7.82 0.32 17.74
C ASN A 100 -9.30 0.73 17.72
N ASP A 101 -10.03 0.35 16.68
CA ASP A 101 -11.48 0.55 16.59
C ASP A 101 -12.28 -0.65 17.11
N GLU A 102 -11.61 -1.72 17.51
CA GLU A 102 -12.26 -2.89 18.11
C GLU A 102 -12.75 -2.59 19.53
N LEU A 103 -13.77 -3.33 19.96
CA LEU A 103 -14.29 -3.27 21.33
C LEU A 103 -13.52 -4.18 22.31
N ARG A 104 -12.41 -4.77 21.84
CA ARG A 104 -11.47 -5.56 22.64
C ARG A 104 -10.09 -4.92 22.64
N MET A 105 -9.32 -5.23 23.67
CA MET A 105 -7.91 -4.85 23.73
C MET A 105 -7.15 -5.58 22.62
N VAL A 106 -6.31 -4.86 21.90
CA VAL A 106 -5.41 -5.43 20.89
C VAL A 106 -4.05 -5.64 21.52
N ARG A 107 -3.48 -6.82 21.33
CA ARG A 107 -2.11 -7.17 21.75
C ARG A 107 -1.35 -7.71 20.55
N GLY A 108 -0.09 -7.30 20.41
CA GLY A 108 0.69 -7.67 19.25
C GLY A 108 2.16 -7.32 19.36
N VAL A 109 2.89 -7.64 18.30
CA VAL A 109 4.30 -7.29 18.12
C VAL A 109 4.41 -6.27 17.00
N LEU A 110 4.87 -5.07 17.34
CA LEU A 110 5.26 -4.05 16.38
C LEU A 110 6.68 -4.34 15.91
N LYS A 111 6.84 -4.57 14.61
CA LYS A 111 8.11 -4.69 13.91
C LYS A 111 8.35 -3.46 13.04
N VAL A 112 9.54 -2.87 13.17
CA VAL A 112 9.99 -1.73 12.38
C VAL A 112 11.24 -2.15 11.61
N SER A 113 11.11 -2.28 10.29
CA SER A 113 12.22 -2.65 9.40
C SER A 113 12.75 -1.40 8.69
N VAL A 114 14.07 -1.23 8.75
CA VAL A 114 14.84 -0.20 8.04
C VAL A 114 15.31 -0.82 6.73
N VAL A 115 14.80 -0.30 5.61
CA VAL A 115 15.08 -0.84 4.28
C VAL A 115 16.01 0.12 3.55
N ASP A 116 17.19 -0.36 3.18
CA ASP A 116 18.07 0.31 2.22
C ASP A 116 17.47 0.08 0.83
N VAL A 117 16.96 1.15 0.20
CA VAL A 117 16.28 1.03 -1.10
C VAL A 117 17.25 1.01 -2.28
N GLU A 118 18.50 1.43 -2.09
CA GLU A 118 19.54 1.40 -3.13
C GLU A 118 20.11 -0.02 -3.29
N ARG A 119 20.20 -0.77 -2.18
CA ARG A 119 20.50 -2.21 -2.19
C ARG A 119 19.25 -3.06 -2.37
N GLY A 120 18.10 -2.54 -1.92
CA GLY A 120 16.83 -3.24 -1.90
C GLY A 120 16.78 -4.30 -0.80
N GLU A 121 17.41 -4.06 0.35
CA GLU A 121 17.62 -5.02 1.44
C GLU A 121 17.18 -4.44 2.79
N VAL A 122 16.84 -5.32 3.75
CA VAL A 122 16.58 -4.90 5.14
C VAL A 122 17.92 -4.80 5.87
N ILE A 123 18.25 -3.61 6.40
CA ILE A 123 19.53 -3.33 7.07
C ILE A 123 19.41 -3.22 8.60
N GLY A 124 18.18 -3.22 9.13
CA GLY A 124 17.96 -3.18 10.56
C GLY A 124 16.51 -3.41 10.92
N GLU A 125 16.29 -4.01 12.08
CA GLU A 125 14.94 -4.26 12.59
C GLU A 125 14.85 -3.91 14.09
N ARG A 126 13.67 -3.46 14.51
CA ARG A 126 13.30 -3.26 15.92
C ARG A 126 11.96 -3.92 16.16
N GLU A 127 11.81 -4.52 17.33
CA GLU A 127 10.56 -5.13 17.75
C GLU A 127 10.14 -4.62 19.13
N ALA A 128 8.84 -4.49 19.33
CA ALA A 128 8.25 -4.14 20.61
C ALA A 128 6.90 -4.82 20.78
N SER A 129 6.69 -5.48 21.93
CA SER A 129 5.36 -5.92 22.32
C SER A 129 4.52 -4.71 22.73
N ILE A 130 3.32 -4.61 22.19
CA ILE A 130 2.40 -3.50 22.44
C ILE A 130 1.03 -4.02 22.88
N SER A 131 0.30 -3.17 23.60
CA SER A 131 -1.10 -3.36 23.92
C SER A 131 -1.85 -2.04 23.79
N VAL A 132 -3.03 -2.07 23.17
CA VAL A 132 -3.84 -0.87 22.92
C VAL A 132 -5.25 -1.13 23.41
N GLU A 133 -5.76 -0.21 24.22
CA GLU A 133 -7.09 -0.30 24.79
C GLU A 133 -8.18 -0.34 23.71
N PRO A 134 -9.35 -0.95 23.99
CA PRO A 134 -10.50 -0.89 23.11
C PRO A 134 -10.84 0.54 22.64
N ASN A 135 -11.25 0.68 21.39
CA ASN A 135 -11.78 1.92 20.81
C ASN A 135 -10.93 3.18 21.13
N SER A 136 -9.61 3.09 20.95
CA SER A 136 -8.65 4.13 21.36
C SER A 136 -7.58 4.39 20.29
N SER A 137 -6.82 5.46 20.46
CA SER A 137 -5.57 5.67 19.74
C SER A 137 -4.45 5.97 20.73
N SER A 138 -3.36 5.21 20.63
CA SER A 138 -2.26 5.28 21.57
C SER A 138 -0.93 5.43 20.84
N LEU A 139 -0.08 6.31 21.36
CA LEU A 139 1.32 6.35 20.98
C LEU A 139 2.04 5.19 21.67
N VAL A 140 2.53 4.22 20.90
CA VAL A 140 3.10 2.97 21.44
C VAL A 140 4.63 2.94 21.42
N ALA A 141 5.26 3.71 20.53
CA ALA A 141 6.72 3.78 20.45
C ALA A 141 7.19 5.14 19.91
N ARG A 142 8.44 5.48 20.23
CA ARG A 142 9.19 6.60 19.65
C ARG A 142 10.57 6.12 19.23
N TYR A 143 11.01 6.54 18.06
CA TYR A 143 12.35 6.26 17.55
C TYR A 143 12.98 7.55 17.03
N LYS A 144 14.26 7.77 17.31
CA LYS A 144 15.03 8.76 16.57
C LYS A 144 15.63 8.12 15.34
N LEU A 145 15.75 8.88 14.25
CA LEU A 145 16.33 8.40 12.99
C LEU A 145 17.74 7.79 13.19
N ARG A 146 18.58 8.45 14.00
CA ARG A 146 19.91 7.96 14.36
C ARG A 146 19.90 6.61 15.09
N ASP A 147 18.89 6.35 15.92
CA ASP A 147 18.79 5.11 16.70
C ASP A 147 18.36 3.92 15.81
N LEU A 148 17.77 4.24 14.65
CA LEU A 148 17.46 3.32 13.56
C LEU A 148 18.61 3.20 12.55
N GLY A 149 19.74 3.89 12.75
CA GLY A 149 20.87 3.89 11.82
C GLY A 149 20.60 4.62 10.50
N VAL A 150 19.64 5.55 10.48
CA VAL A 150 19.34 6.34 9.29
C VAL A 150 20.32 7.50 9.18
N GLU A 151 21.20 7.43 8.19
CA GLU A 151 22.14 8.50 7.84
C GLU A 151 21.65 9.35 6.66
N ASP A 152 21.13 8.69 5.61
CA ASP A 152 20.58 9.32 4.41
C ASP A 152 19.07 9.01 4.26
N PRO A 153 18.18 10.00 4.46
CA PRO A 153 16.74 9.87 4.24
C PRO A 153 16.31 9.48 2.82
N GLU A 154 17.15 9.70 1.81
CA GLU A 154 16.86 9.36 0.40
C GLU A 154 17.20 7.90 0.06
N ALA A 155 18.05 7.25 0.86
CA ALA A 155 18.47 5.87 0.68
C ALA A 155 17.65 4.87 1.51
N VAL A 156 16.73 5.35 2.36
CA VAL A 156 16.05 4.52 3.37
C VAL A 156 14.54 4.72 3.38
N VAL A 157 13.82 3.62 3.55
CA VAL A 157 12.39 3.58 3.85
C VAL A 157 12.14 2.78 5.12
N LEU A 158 11.17 3.21 5.92
CA LEU A 158 10.76 2.51 7.13
C LEU A 158 9.45 1.77 6.91
N CYS A 159 9.47 0.46 7.14
CA CYS A 159 8.30 -0.40 7.05
C CYS A 159 7.86 -0.81 8.46
N PHE A 160 6.59 -0.56 8.77
CA PHE A 160 5.96 -0.88 10.04
C PHE A 160 5.00 -2.04 9.83
N ARG A 161 5.15 -3.09 10.62
CA ARG A 161 4.28 -4.25 10.65
C ARG A 161 3.81 -4.48 12.08
N LEU A 162 2.51 -4.50 12.31
CA LEU A 162 1.92 -4.88 13.58
C LEU A 162 1.18 -6.21 13.38
N GLU A 163 1.76 -7.28 13.91
CA GLU A 163 1.11 -8.58 13.99
C GLU A 163 0.33 -8.65 15.30
N HIS A 164 -0.96 -8.94 15.23
CA HIS A 164 -1.85 -8.93 16.39
C HIS A 164 -2.89 -10.06 16.33
N ASP A 165 -3.61 -10.24 17.43
CA ASP A 165 -4.64 -11.27 17.63
C ASP A 165 -5.83 -11.24 16.65
N GLY A 166 -5.93 -10.21 15.80
CA GLY A 166 -6.97 -10.04 14.79
C GLY A 166 -6.43 -10.02 13.35
N GLY A 167 -5.12 -10.20 13.15
CA GLY A 167 -4.49 -10.15 11.84
C GLY A 167 -3.24 -9.27 11.83
N GLU A 168 -3.09 -8.49 10.76
CA GLU A 168 -1.89 -7.71 10.52
C GLU A 168 -2.26 -6.29 10.05
N SER A 169 -1.53 -5.30 10.56
CA SER A 169 -1.56 -3.93 10.06
C SER A 169 -0.17 -3.53 9.54
N ARG A 170 -0.12 -2.87 8.38
CA ARG A 170 1.14 -2.47 7.74
C ARG A 170 1.14 -1.00 7.35
N ASN A 171 2.28 -0.35 7.46
CA ASN A 171 2.47 1.01 6.98
C ASN A 171 3.90 1.25 6.50
N VAL A 172 4.06 2.22 5.61
CA VAL A 172 5.36 2.61 5.06
C VAL A 172 5.52 4.12 5.21
N LEU A 173 6.67 4.53 5.71
CA LEU A 173 7.05 5.92 5.89
C LEU A 173 8.29 6.21 5.03
N LEU A 174 8.13 7.11 4.06
CA LEU A 174 9.25 7.71 3.35
C LEU A 174 9.88 8.81 4.19
N LEU A 175 11.21 8.91 4.12
CA LEU A 175 11.98 9.93 4.84
C LEU A 175 12.42 11.09 3.94
N ALA A 176 12.18 10.99 2.64
CA ALA A 176 12.34 12.07 1.67
C ALA A 176 11.08 12.16 0.78
N ARG A 177 11.05 13.17 -0.10
CA ARG A 177 10.00 13.23 -1.14
C ARG A 177 10.15 12.00 -2.03
N HIS A 178 9.03 11.47 -2.51
CA HIS A 178 9.02 10.23 -3.27
C HIS A 178 9.94 10.27 -4.51
N ARG A 179 10.04 11.41 -5.20
CA ARG A 179 10.96 11.57 -6.34
C ARG A 179 12.45 11.53 -5.99
N ASP A 180 12.80 11.84 -4.74
CA ASP A 180 14.19 11.93 -4.28
C ASP A 180 14.67 10.58 -3.71
N VAL A 181 13.75 9.68 -3.36
CA VAL A 181 14.10 8.34 -2.84
C VAL A 181 14.68 7.48 -3.96
N ARG A 182 15.88 6.95 -3.74
CA ARG A 182 16.70 6.28 -4.76
C ARG A 182 16.41 4.78 -4.85
N PHE A 183 15.18 4.43 -5.22
CA PHE A 183 14.78 3.04 -5.37
C PHE A 183 15.59 2.31 -6.45
N SER A 184 16.28 1.24 -6.06
CA SER A 184 16.90 0.31 -6.99
C SER A 184 15.85 -0.45 -7.80
N THR A 185 16.22 -0.83 -9.02
CA THR A 185 15.34 -1.65 -9.86
C THR A 185 15.29 -3.09 -9.33
N THR A 186 14.09 -3.69 -9.37
CA THR A 186 13.86 -5.10 -9.04
C THR A 186 12.98 -5.78 -10.10
N SER A 187 12.78 -7.08 -9.94
CA SER A 187 11.80 -7.88 -10.68
C SER A 187 10.80 -8.48 -9.70
N LEU A 188 9.57 -8.66 -10.17
CA LEU A 188 8.59 -9.43 -9.43
C LEU A 188 8.63 -10.90 -9.87
N GLU A 189 8.15 -11.76 -9.00
CA GLU A 189 7.78 -13.14 -9.31
C GLU A 189 6.26 -13.23 -9.26
N LEU A 190 5.65 -13.94 -10.21
CA LEU A 190 4.21 -14.13 -10.28
C LEU A 190 3.90 -15.59 -10.60
N GLU A 191 3.13 -16.21 -9.70
CA GLU A 191 2.61 -17.57 -9.83
C GLU A 191 1.08 -17.54 -9.75
N VAL A 192 0.43 -18.29 -10.63
CA VAL A 192 -1.03 -18.48 -10.59
C VAL A 192 -1.28 -19.75 -9.81
N VAL A 193 -1.97 -19.62 -8.68
CA VAL A 193 -2.22 -20.74 -7.77
C VAL A 193 -3.49 -21.49 -8.17
N GLU A 194 -4.55 -20.74 -8.48
CA GLU A 194 -5.82 -21.29 -8.88
C GLU A 194 -6.56 -20.29 -9.78
N ALA A 195 -7.36 -20.80 -10.70
CA ALA A 195 -8.31 -20.00 -11.46
C ALA A 195 -9.59 -20.78 -11.65
N ARG A 196 -10.73 -20.12 -11.44
CA ARG A 196 -12.05 -20.74 -11.60
C ARG A 196 -13.11 -19.72 -12.03
N ARG A 197 -14.13 -20.21 -12.71
CA ARG A 197 -15.37 -19.48 -12.96
C ARG A 197 -16.25 -19.40 -11.70
N GLU A 198 -16.88 -18.25 -11.50
CA GLU A 198 -17.91 -18.05 -10.49
C GLU A 198 -19.07 -17.25 -11.11
N GLY A 199 -20.06 -17.98 -11.63
CA GLY A 199 -21.11 -17.39 -12.46
C GLY A 199 -20.53 -16.81 -13.75
N ASP A 200 -20.87 -15.56 -14.06
CA ASP A 200 -20.29 -14.86 -15.21
C ASP A 200 -18.85 -14.37 -14.94
N ASP A 201 -18.44 -14.26 -13.68
CA ASP A 201 -17.13 -13.74 -13.28
C ASP A 201 -16.07 -14.86 -13.20
N ALA A 202 -14.82 -14.47 -12.99
CA ALA A 202 -13.75 -15.39 -12.63
C ALA A 202 -13.04 -14.94 -11.35
N ILE A 203 -12.59 -15.93 -10.58
CA ILE A 203 -11.73 -15.75 -9.41
C ILE A 203 -10.37 -16.36 -9.75
N ILE A 204 -9.32 -15.55 -9.67
CA ILE A 204 -7.94 -15.97 -9.92
C ILE A 204 -7.13 -15.69 -8.65
N GLU A 205 -6.54 -16.73 -8.07
CA GLU A 205 -5.59 -16.59 -6.96
C GLU A 205 -4.17 -16.60 -7.51
N VAL A 206 -3.39 -15.60 -7.11
CA VAL A 206 -1.99 -15.49 -7.48
C VAL A 206 -1.12 -15.30 -6.25
N GLU A 207 0.13 -15.72 -6.35
CA GLU A 207 1.18 -15.37 -5.42
C GLU A 207 2.20 -14.48 -6.12
N VAL A 208 2.47 -13.31 -5.52
CA VAL A 208 3.45 -12.34 -6.02
C VAL A 208 4.57 -12.16 -4.99
N GLY A 209 5.81 -12.10 -5.43
CA GLY A 209 6.97 -11.90 -4.56
C GLY A 209 8.06 -11.05 -5.19
N SER A 210 9.08 -10.69 -4.41
CA SER A 210 10.30 -10.05 -4.92
C SER A 210 11.49 -10.33 -4.02
N GLU A 211 12.66 -10.62 -4.60
CA GLU A 211 13.92 -10.84 -3.88
C GLU A 211 14.50 -9.54 -3.30
N ARG A 212 14.06 -8.37 -3.79
CA ARG A 212 14.43 -7.05 -3.28
C ARG A 212 13.19 -6.26 -2.91
N TYR A 213 13.37 -5.17 -2.18
CA TYR A 213 12.27 -4.28 -1.85
C TYR A 213 11.55 -3.79 -3.13
N ALA A 214 10.26 -4.07 -3.23
CA ALA A 214 9.40 -3.63 -4.32
C ALA A 214 8.35 -2.65 -3.79
N ARG A 215 8.32 -1.45 -4.36
CA ARG A 215 7.41 -0.37 -3.96
C ARG A 215 6.15 -0.37 -4.82
N LEU A 216 4.99 -0.30 -4.19
CA LEU A 216 3.67 -0.21 -4.86
C LEU A 216 3.46 -1.35 -5.88
N ALA A 217 3.81 -2.58 -5.51
CA ALA A 217 3.49 -3.76 -6.29
C ALA A 217 1.97 -3.84 -6.50
N PHE A 218 1.58 -4.11 -7.74
CA PHE A 218 0.19 -4.19 -8.13
C PHE A 218 -0.08 -5.36 -9.09
N ILE A 219 -1.30 -5.88 -9.01
CA ILE A 219 -1.81 -6.96 -9.84
C ILE A 219 -3.01 -6.42 -10.63
N ASP A 220 -3.06 -6.74 -11.91
CA ASP A 220 -4.17 -6.42 -12.81
C ASP A 220 -4.27 -7.46 -13.93
N VAL A 221 -5.12 -7.22 -14.91
CA VAL A 221 -5.22 -7.99 -16.16
C VAL A 221 -4.80 -7.12 -17.36
N ALA A 222 -4.22 -7.71 -18.39
CA ALA A 222 -3.77 -6.97 -19.57
C ALA A 222 -4.94 -6.54 -20.47
N GLU A 223 -6.03 -7.31 -20.45
CA GLU A 223 -7.26 -7.02 -21.16
C GLU A 223 -8.07 -5.94 -20.44
N ASP A 224 -8.96 -5.23 -21.14
CA ASP A 224 -9.77 -4.14 -20.57
C ASP A 224 -10.98 -4.64 -19.75
N TYR A 225 -10.79 -5.69 -18.93
CA TYR A 225 -11.82 -6.16 -17.99
C TYR A 225 -11.81 -5.34 -16.69
N VAL A 226 -12.91 -5.39 -15.94
CA VAL A 226 -12.93 -4.85 -14.57
C VAL A 226 -12.38 -5.93 -13.64
N ALA A 227 -11.16 -5.73 -13.14
CA ALA A 227 -10.53 -6.61 -12.17
C ALA A 227 -10.45 -5.94 -10.79
N VAL A 228 -10.85 -6.68 -9.75
CA VAL A 228 -10.85 -6.21 -8.36
C VAL A 228 -9.96 -7.14 -7.53
N ALA A 229 -8.84 -6.61 -7.03
CA ALA A 229 -7.90 -7.37 -6.22
C ALA A 229 -8.29 -7.32 -4.72
N SER A 230 -7.96 -8.37 -3.98
CA SER A 230 -8.15 -8.42 -2.52
C SER A 230 -7.29 -7.36 -1.80
N ASP A 231 -6.10 -7.07 -2.31
CA ASP A 231 -5.28 -5.89 -1.99
C ASP A 231 -4.45 -5.50 -3.23
N ASN A 232 -4.04 -4.24 -3.31
CA ASN A 232 -3.27 -3.73 -4.45
C ASN A 232 -2.40 -2.53 -4.04
N PHE A 233 -1.39 -2.20 -4.85
CA PHE A 233 -0.45 -1.10 -4.62
C PHE A 233 0.23 -1.14 -3.24
N PHE A 234 0.76 -2.30 -2.90
CA PHE A 234 1.41 -2.57 -1.62
C PHE A 234 2.92 -2.75 -1.78
N ASP A 235 3.67 -2.55 -0.71
CA ASP A 235 5.11 -2.78 -0.73
C ASP A 235 5.42 -4.23 -0.33
N LEU A 236 6.43 -4.82 -0.97
CA LEU A 236 6.98 -6.14 -0.64
C LEU A 236 8.37 -5.95 -0.04
N LEU A 237 8.60 -6.52 1.14
CA LEU A 237 9.95 -6.65 1.68
C LEU A 237 10.76 -7.70 0.88
N PRO A 238 12.09 -7.66 0.94
CA PRO A 238 12.95 -8.66 0.29
C PRO A 238 12.59 -10.09 0.73
N GLY A 239 12.38 -10.98 -0.23
CA GLY A 239 11.96 -12.37 -0.01
C GLY A 239 10.50 -12.55 0.40
N GLU A 240 9.72 -11.46 0.52
CA GLU A 240 8.31 -11.54 0.87
C GLU A 240 7.48 -12.03 -0.32
N ARG A 241 6.54 -12.94 -0.05
CA ARG A 241 5.49 -13.35 -0.98
C ARG A 241 4.12 -13.00 -0.41
N ARG A 242 3.18 -12.64 -1.29
CA ARG A 242 1.79 -12.35 -0.95
C ARG A 242 0.82 -13.03 -1.88
N ARG A 243 -0.21 -13.63 -1.27
CA ARG A 243 -1.35 -14.18 -1.98
C ARG A 243 -2.40 -13.10 -2.22
N ILE A 244 -2.81 -12.94 -3.47
CA ILE A 244 -3.82 -11.97 -3.90
C ILE A 244 -4.91 -12.71 -4.66
N THR A 245 -6.16 -12.39 -4.34
CA THR A 245 -7.33 -12.89 -5.06
C THR A 245 -7.81 -11.79 -6.00
N LEU A 246 -7.95 -12.10 -7.27
CA LEU A 246 -8.44 -11.20 -8.31
C LEU A 246 -9.81 -11.67 -8.79
N ARG A 247 -10.84 -10.83 -8.60
CA ARG A 247 -12.16 -11.04 -9.21
C ARG A 247 -12.22 -10.29 -10.52
N VAL A 248 -12.28 -11.00 -11.64
CA VAL A 248 -12.39 -10.43 -12.98
C VAL A 248 -13.84 -10.53 -13.44
N LYS A 249 -14.46 -9.40 -13.79
CA LYS A 249 -15.86 -9.37 -14.20
C LYS A 249 -16.04 -9.79 -15.65
N LYS A 250 -16.90 -10.79 -15.88
CA LYS A 250 -17.30 -11.27 -17.21
C LYS A 250 -16.15 -11.49 -18.21
N PRO A 251 -15.04 -12.17 -17.84
CA PRO A 251 -13.92 -12.37 -18.74
C PRO A 251 -14.25 -13.40 -19.84
N GLY A 252 -13.51 -13.31 -20.95
CA GLY A 252 -13.43 -14.36 -21.97
C GLY A 252 -12.79 -15.66 -21.46
N LYS A 253 -12.50 -16.62 -22.34
CA LYS A 253 -11.95 -17.93 -21.95
C LYS A 253 -10.54 -17.87 -21.34
N THR A 254 -9.79 -16.84 -21.71
CA THR A 254 -8.42 -16.61 -21.26
C THR A 254 -8.29 -15.21 -20.70
N VAL A 255 -7.42 -15.06 -19.70
CA VAL A 255 -7.05 -13.78 -19.08
C VAL A 255 -5.55 -13.73 -18.90
N THR A 256 -4.94 -12.58 -19.15
CA THR A 256 -3.52 -12.37 -18.92
C THR A 256 -3.32 -11.58 -17.63
N VAL A 257 -2.98 -12.27 -16.55
CA VAL A 257 -2.65 -11.60 -15.27
C VAL A 257 -1.29 -10.92 -15.39
N ILE A 258 -1.24 -9.67 -14.95
CA ILE A 258 -0.02 -8.86 -14.91
C ILE A 258 0.33 -8.50 -13.47
N ALA A 259 1.63 -8.51 -13.15
CA ALA A 259 2.16 -7.94 -11.92
C ALA A 259 3.30 -6.99 -12.24
N ALA A 260 3.29 -5.79 -11.64
CA ALA A 260 4.36 -4.81 -11.76
C ALA A 260 4.48 -4.00 -10.46
N ALA A 261 5.53 -3.18 -10.34
CA ALA A 261 5.75 -2.30 -9.19
C ALA A 261 6.39 -0.99 -9.69
N TYR A 262 6.41 0.04 -8.84
CA TYR A 262 7.02 1.33 -9.17
C TYR A 262 8.49 1.18 -9.62
N ASN A 263 9.27 0.38 -8.90
CA ASN A 263 10.67 0.08 -9.19
C ASN A 263 10.87 -1.30 -9.87
N ALA A 264 9.80 -1.89 -10.41
CA ALA A 264 9.87 -3.08 -11.27
C ALA A 264 9.23 -2.76 -12.63
N PRO A 265 9.97 -2.06 -13.53
CA PRO A 265 9.41 -1.44 -14.73
C PRO A 265 8.98 -2.44 -15.80
N THR A 266 9.40 -3.70 -15.71
CA THR A 266 9.01 -4.78 -16.62
C THR A 266 7.92 -5.63 -15.97
N PRO A 267 6.66 -5.54 -16.42
CA PRO A 267 5.59 -6.35 -15.86
C PRO A 267 5.81 -7.84 -16.15
N VAL A 268 5.58 -8.68 -15.13
CA VAL A 268 5.48 -10.13 -15.30
C VAL A 268 4.08 -10.46 -15.78
N ARG A 269 3.97 -11.41 -16.72
CA ARG A 269 2.69 -11.82 -17.30
C ARG A 269 2.49 -13.32 -17.15
N ARG A 270 1.26 -13.74 -16.86
CA ARG A 270 0.81 -15.14 -16.85
C ARG A 270 -0.53 -15.25 -17.56
N VAL A 271 -0.59 -16.07 -18.60
CA VAL A 271 -1.85 -16.40 -19.27
C VAL A 271 -2.54 -17.49 -18.46
N VAL A 272 -3.83 -17.28 -18.19
CA VAL A 272 -4.68 -18.14 -17.38
C VAL A 272 -5.88 -18.56 -18.22
N GLU A 273 -6.14 -19.87 -18.25
CA GLU A 273 -7.37 -20.43 -18.81
C GLU A 273 -8.41 -20.56 -17.68
N LEU A 274 -9.68 -20.20 -17.97
CA LEU A 274 -10.77 -20.08 -16.99
C LEU A 274 -11.86 -21.14 -17.14
#